data_AF-A0A5C7LAQ7-F1
#
_entry.id   AF-A0A5C7LAQ7-F1
#
_cell.length_a   1.000
_cell.length_b   1.000
_cell.length_c   1.000
_cell.angle_alpha   90.00
_cell.angle_beta   90.00
_cell.angle_gamma   90.00
#
_symmetry.space_group_name_H-M   'P 1'
#
loop_
_entity.id
_entity.type
_entity.pdbx_description
1 polymer ?
#
loop_
_entity_poly.entity_id
_entity_poly.type
_entity_poly.pdbx_seq_one_letter_code
_entity_poly.pdbx_strand_id
1 'polypeptide(L)'
;MLLIGGVLWYGERQSETGLDTAGVAATESREQQDEKMIEEIKQGVKEDYPYLDVLEKEKSASLFVEVETLDNSFAIGKYFFGQEQSNQSGTWFAEKIENHWQVFNVSSNYFGICQKFWQHSFPKELTPDCWDEEKNFLVETSNPTLFFNNDFTVKDKEVIKIAFLEYLNTEAKEYLSSYKNKTLFVAVDANTQNHMRGRIFFGGTENRSTPFILATKVQGLWKVVYQGQDGPYCETIDIYSFPVDVVPFCISPDEKNKGEYITRWR
;
A
#
# COMPACT_ATOMS: atom_id res chain seq x y z
N MET A 1 8.19 7.89 25.52
CA MET A 1 8.24 6.42 25.59
C MET A 1 8.56 5.97 24.17
N LEU A 2 9.81 5.57 23.88
CA LEU A 2 10.18 5.18 22.51
C LEU A 2 9.79 3.72 22.28
N LEU A 3 9.16 3.45 21.14
CA LEU A 3 8.99 2.10 20.60
C LEU A 3 9.70 2.04 19.25
N ILE A 4 10.92 1.51 19.26
CA ILE A 4 11.60 1.06 18.04
C ILE A 4 11.13 -0.39 17.82
N GLY A 5 10.09 -0.56 16.99
CA GLY A 5 9.39 -1.82 16.78
C GLY A 5 9.76 -2.53 15.48
N GLY A 6 11.01 -2.95 15.33
CA GLY A 6 11.52 -3.56 14.09
C GLY A 6 12.65 -4.57 14.31
N VAL A 7 12.40 -5.63 15.07
CA VAL A 7 13.43 -6.65 15.38
C VAL A 7 13.57 -7.65 14.22
N LEU A 8 14.50 -7.39 13.30
CA LEU A 8 14.97 -8.38 12.33
C LEU A 8 15.98 -9.33 12.98
N TRP A 9 15.51 -10.50 13.42
CA TRP A 9 16.34 -11.51 14.09
C TRP A 9 17.00 -12.46 13.07
N TYR A 10 18.31 -12.32 12.84
CA TYR A 10 19.12 -13.27 12.08
C TYR A 10 20.35 -13.70 12.89
N GLY A 11 20.57 -15.02 12.98
CA GLY A 11 21.58 -15.60 13.86
C GLY A 11 23.01 -15.45 13.33
N GLU A 12 23.90 -14.86 14.14
CA GLU A 12 25.34 -14.80 13.88
C GLU A 12 26.02 -16.18 14.02
N ARG A 13 27.05 -16.39 13.20
CA ARG A 13 27.97 -17.54 13.29
C ARG A 13 29.40 -16.99 13.35
N GLN A 14 30.06 -17.10 14.50
CA GLN A 14 31.39 -16.52 14.76
C GLN A 14 32.56 -17.54 14.70
N SER A 15 33.78 -17.00 14.82
CA SER A 15 35.13 -17.62 14.93
C SER A 15 35.74 -18.17 13.63
N GLU A 16 37.05 -18.11 13.35
CA GLU A 16 38.28 -17.46 13.92
C GLU A 16 39.41 -17.66 12.86
N THR A 17 40.58 -16.99 12.77
CA THR A 17 41.27 -15.80 13.35
C THR A 17 42.31 -15.29 12.32
N GLY A 18 42.89 -14.08 12.50
CA GLY A 18 44.12 -13.68 11.79
C GLY A 18 44.47 -12.18 11.91
N LEU A 19 45.54 -11.85 12.63
CA LEU A 19 46.00 -10.47 12.85
C LEU A 19 46.94 -10.01 11.72
N ASP A 20 46.63 -8.88 11.08
CA ASP A 20 47.62 -8.05 10.40
C ASP A 20 47.21 -6.57 10.48
N THR A 21 48.09 -5.71 10.98
CA THR A 21 47.76 -4.30 11.27
C THR A 21 47.96 -3.41 10.04
N ALA A 22 47.12 -3.59 9.03
CA ALA A 22 46.83 -2.57 8.03
C ALA A 22 45.69 -1.66 8.54
N GLY A 23 45.66 -0.39 8.11
CA GLY A 23 44.72 0.60 8.63
C GLY A 23 43.27 0.14 8.55
N VAL A 24 42.68 -0.18 9.71
CA VAL A 24 41.28 -0.63 9.81
C VAL A 24 40.38 0.56 9.51
N ALA A 25 39.94 0.66 8.26
CA ALA A 25 38.77 1.45 7.92
C ALA A 25 37.63 0.96 8.81
N ALA A 26 37.10 1.83 9.67
CA ALA A 26 36.01 1.47 10.56
C ALA A 26 34.81 1.05 9.70
N THR A 27 34.52 -0.25 9.67
CA THR A 27 33.36 -0.77 8.97
C THR A 27 32.11 -0.21 9.64
N GLU A 28 31.37 0.60 8.90
CA GLU A 28 30.08 1.16 9.32
C GLU A 28 29.17 0.02 9.79
N SER A 29 28.55 0.16 10.97
CA SER A 29 27.70 -0.88 11.51
C SER A 29 26.44 -1.02 10.66
N ARG A 30 25.82 -2.21 10.68
CA ARG A 30 24.56 -2.44 9.96
C ARG A 30 23.47 -1.45 10.39
N GLU A 31 23.39 -1.15 11.69
CA GLU A 31 22.46 -0.16 12.25
C GLU A 31 22.66 1.23 11.64
N GLN A 32 23.91 1.68 11.48
CA GLN A 32 24.25 2.95 10.82
C GLN A 32 23.90 2.94 9.33
N GLN A 33 24.09 1.82 8.64
CA GLN A 33 23.70 1.67 7.23
C GLN A 33 22.17 1.70 7.05
N ASP A 34 21.43 1.04 7.95
CA ASP A 34 19.98 1.00 7.94
C ASP A 34 19.40 2.40 8.29
N GLU A 35 19.95 3.11 9.30
CA GLU A 35 19.59 4.51 9.61
C GLU A 35 19.86 5.45 8.43
N LYS A 36 21.04 5.34 7.80
CA LYS A 36 21.41 6.17 6.63
C LYS A 36 20.44 5.95 5.47
N MET A 37 20.09 4.70 5.15
CA MET A 37 19.09 4.35 4.15
C MET A 37 17.73 4.99 4.47
N ILE A 38 17.28 4.93 5.71
CA ILE A 38 16.00 5.50 6.14
C ILE A 38 15.96 7.03 5.94
N GLU A 39 17.06 7.75 6.24
CA GLU A 39 17.13 9.20 6.00
C GLU A 39 17.23 9.55 4.49
N GLU A 40 17.95 8.76 3.69
CA GLU A 40 17.97 8.90 2.22
C GLU A 40 16.56 8.72 1.62
N ILE A 41 15.80 7.71 2.10
CA ILE A 41 14.41 7.48 1.68
C ILE A 41 13.48 8.62 2.11
N LYS A 42 13.58 9.11 3.36
CA LYS A 42 12.78 10.27 3.83
C LYS A 42 13.04 11.50 2.96
N GLN A 43 14.29 11.77 2.62
CA GLN A 43 14.67 12.89 1.77
C GLN A 43 14.06 12.74 0.37
N GLY A 44 14.19 11.57 -0.27
CA GLY A 44 13.58 11.32 -1.58
C GLY A 44 12.04 11.41 -1.58
N VAL A 45 11.36 10.96 -0.50
CA VAL A 45 9.90 11.13 -0.35
C VAL A 45 9.50 12.60 -0.23
N LYS A 46 10.32 13.44 0.43
CA LYS A 46 10.10 14.89 0.53
C LYS A 46 10.36 15.62 -0.79
N GLU A 47 11.27 15.12 -1.63
CA GLU A 47 11.55 15.69 -2.94
C GLU A 47 10.40 15.45 -3.94
N ASP A 48 9.82 14.25 -3.98
CA ASP A 48 8.60 13.96 -4.77
C ASP A 48 7.36 14.68 -4.17
N TYR A 49 7.33 14.96 -2.86
CA TYR A 49 6.23 15.71 -2.19
C TYR A 49 6.71 16.88 -1.28
N PRO A 50 7.10 18.04 -1.85
CA PRO A 50 7.65 19.17 -1.10
C PRO A 50 6.71 19.80 -0.05
N TYR A 51 5.39 19.53 -0.13
CA TYR A 51 4.44 20.00 0.87
C TYR A 51 4.56 19.27 2.22
N LEU A 52 5.12 18.06 2.26
CA LEU A 52 5.35 17.33 3.52
C LEU A 52 6.29 18.12 4.43
N ASP A 53 7.30 18.73 3.82
CA ASP A 53 8.30 19.56 4.49
C ASP A 53 7.71 20.87 5.08
N VAL A 54 6.61 21.36 4.51
CA VAL A 54 5.81 22.45 5.08
C VAL A 54 4.98 21.93 6.26
N LEU A 55 4.33 20.78 6.09
CA LEU A 55 3.48 20.19 7.13
C LEU A 55 4.27 19.77 8.39
N GLU A 56 5.53 19.31 8.28
CA GLU A 56 6.36 19.01 9.46
C GLU A 56 6.62 20.28 10.28
N LYS A 57 7.01 21.36 9.59
CA LYS A 57 7.33 22.66 10.19
C LYS A 57 6.10 23.32 10.81
N GLU A 58 4.93 23.21 10.18
CA GLU A 58 3.70 23.89 10.62
C GLU A 58 2.89 23.10 11.67
N LYS A 59 2.84 21.76 11.56
CA LYS A 59 1.90 20.94 12.36
C LYS A 59 2.56 20.08 13.43
N SER A 60 3.89 20.17 13.60
CA SER A 60 4.66 19.26 14.47
C SER A 60 4.39 17.78 14.13
N ALA A 61 4.13 17.50 12.87
CA ALA A 61 4.01 16.17 12.31
C ALA A 61 5.40 15.66 11.91
N SER A 62 5.53 14.34 11.78
CA SER A 62 6.76 13.70 11.31
C SER A 62 6.45 12.77 10.16
N LEU A 63 7.35 12.72 9.19
CA LEU A 63 7.40 11.69 8.16
C LEU A 63 8.02 10.41 8.76
N PHE A 64 7.20 9.37 8.84
CA PHE A 64 7.67 8.01 9.13
C PHE A 64 7.80 7.26 7.81
N VAL A 65 8.85 6.45 7.68
CA VAL A 65 9.01 5.51 6.57
C VAL A 65 9.29 4.12 7.13
N GLU A 66 8.71 3.11 6.50
CA GLU A 66 8.84 1.69 6.84
C GLU A 66 9.32 0.96 5.59
N VAL A 67 10.33 0.10 5.72
CA VAL A 67 10.87 -0.71 4.62
C VAL A 67 10.22 -2.09 4.66
N GLU A 68 9.47 -2.44 3.61
CA GLU A 68 8.73 -3.70 3.52
C GLU A 68 9.46 -4.75 2.67
N THR A 69 10.21 -4.31 1.66
CA THR A 69 11.03 -5.17 0.81
C THR A 69 12.36 -4.48 0.56
N LEU A 70 13.45 -5.24 0.72
CA LEU A 70 14.82 -4.76 0.55
C LEU A 70 15.65 -5.87 -0.10
N ASP A 71 16.20 -5.58 -1.28
CA ASP A 71 17.27 -6.37 -1.88
C ASP A 71 18.56 -5.52 -2.03
N ASN A 72 19.56 -6.01 -2.77
CA ASN A 72 20.84 -5.32 -2.92
C ASN A 72 20.78 -4.06 -3.80
N SER A 73 19.74 -3.93 -4.62
CA SER A 73 19.57 -2.92 -5.68
C SER A 73 18.26 -2.14 -5.58
N PHE A 74 17.23 -2.70 -4.94
CA PHE A 74 15.88 -2.14 -4.89
C PHE A 74 15.28 -2.23 -3.49
N ALA A 75 14.46 -1.24 -3.15
CA ALA A 75 13.71 -1.20 -1.90
C ALA A 75 12.30 -0.67 -2.15
N ILE A 76 11.35 -1.18 -1.37
CA ILE A 76 9.95 -0.74 -1.40
C ILE A 76 9.47 -0.64 0.04
N GLY A 77 8.60 0.32 0.30
CA GLY A 77 7.89 0.37 1.54
C GLY A 77 6.88 1.49 1.62
N LYS A 78 6.51 1.82 2.85
CA LYS A 78 5.45 2.79 3.14
C LYS A 78 6.01 4.08 3.72
N TYR A 79 5.29 5.16 3.48
CA TYR A 79 5.44 6.37 4.26
C TYR A 79 4.12 6.72 4.94
N PHE A 80 4.22 7.37 6.10
CA PHE A 80 3.09 7.85 6.90
C PHE A 80 3.38 9.26 7.38
N PHE A 81 2.36 10.11 7.41
CA PHE A 81 2.51 11.51 7.80
C PHE A 81 1.55 11.92 8.92
N GLY A 82 2.09 12.39 10.05
CA GLY A 82 1.33 12.83 11.23
C GLY A 82 1.66 12.02 12.48
N GLN A 83 0.86 12.14 13.54
CA GLN A 83 0.94 11.17 14.65
C GLN A 83 0.41 9.81 14.18
N GLU A 84 0.91 8.73 14.77
CA GLU A 84 0.75 7.33 14.31
C GLU A 84 -0.66 7.06 13.75
N GLN A 85 -0.73 6.68 12.47
CA GLN A 85 -1.96 6.40 11.68
C GLN A 85 -2.81 7.59 11.20
N SER A 86 -2.26 8.81 11.15
CA SER A 86 -2.88 9.95 10.45
C SER A 86 -3.11 9.70 8.94
N ASN A 87 -4.16 10.32 8.38
CA ASN A 87 -4.83 10.03 7.09
C ASN A 87 -3.99 10.17 5.79
N GLN A 88 -2.68 10.37 5.87
CA GLN A 88 -1.81 10.45 4.69
C GLN A 88 -0.72 9.39 4.79
N SER A 89 -0.87 8.34 4.00
CA SER A 89 0.11 7.31 3.77
C SER A 89 0.25 7.03 2.28
N GLY A 90 1.27 6.28 1.91
CA GLY A 90 1.46 5.83 0.54
C GLY A 90 2.66 4.89 0.42
N THR A 91 2.97 4.52 -0.82
CA THR A 91 4.07 3.62 -1.18
C THR A 91 5.21 4.43 -1.77
N TRP A 92 6.45 4.11 -1.40
CA TRP A 92 7.66 4.60 -2.06
C TRP A 92 8.45 3.44 -2.66
N PHE A 93 9.14 3.71 -3.77
CA PHE A 93 10.01 2.77 -4.47
C PHE A 93 11.36 3.44 -4.66
N ALA A 94 12.42 2.75 -4.26
CA ALA A 94 13.79 3.22 -4.35
C ALA A 94 14.69 2.21 -5.07
N GLU A 95 15.74 2.71 -5.70
CA GLU A 95 16.85 1.93 -6.22
C GLU A 95 18.17 2.39 -5.60
N LYS A 96 19.19 1.53 -5.68
CA LYS A 96 20.51 1.78 -5.12
C LYS A 96 21.49 2.17 -6.22
N ILE A 97 21.77 3.47 -6.35
CA ILE A 97 22.72 4.04 -7.31
C ILE A 97 24.00 4.43 -6.58
N GLU A 98 25.17 3.96 -7.04
CA GLU A 98 26.48 4.35 -6.50
C GLU A 98 26.59 4.23 -4.95
N ASN A 99 25.90 3.24 -4.37
CA ASN A 99 25.78 2.98 -2.93
C ASN A 99 24.97 4.01 -2.10
N HIS A 100 24.10 4.77 -2.77
CA HIS A 100 23.06 5.62 -2.19
C HIS A 100 21.67 5.14 -2.61
N TRP A 101 20.68 5.29 -1.74
CA TRP A 101 19.28 5.01 -2.07
C TRP A 101 18.61 6.22 -2.68
N GLN A 102 18.13 6.08 -3.91
CA GLN A 102 17.32 7.10 -4.58
C GLN A 102 15.87 6.62 -4.69
N VAL A 103 14.96 7.35 -4.05
CA VAL A 103 13.52 7.20 -4.29
C VAL A 103 13.24 7.70 -5.70
N PHE A 104 12.69 6.84 -6.55
CA PHE A 104 12.36 7.19 -7.94
C PHE A 104 10.85 7.32 -8.16
N ASN A 105 10.02 6.78 -7.27
CA ASN A 105 8.55 6.79 -7.41
C ASN A 105 7.90 6.84 -6.03
N VAL A 106 6.99 7.80 -5.81
CA VAL A 106 6.14 7.85 -4.62
C VAL A 106 4.68 7.98 -5.05
N SER A 107 3.78 7.26 -4.40
CA SER A 107 2.35 7.27 -4.69
C SER A 107 1.53 7.24 -3.41
N SER A 108 0.40 7.95 -3.39
CA SER A 108 -0.59 7.88 -2.31
C SER A 108 -1.35 6.54 -2.26
N ASN A 109 -1.17 5.67 -3.25
CA ASN A 109 -1.77 4.35 -3.33
C ASN A 109 -0.69 3.29 -3.68
N TYR A 110 -1.09 2.04 -3.91
CA TYR A 110 -0.17 0.93 -4.23
C TYR A 110 0.25 0.84 -5.70
N PHE A 111 -0.15 1.78 -6.57
CA PHE A 111 0.29 1.83 -7.96
C PHE A 111 1.21 3.03 -8.22
N GLY A 112 2.27 2.83 -8.99
CA GLY A 112 3.19 3.89 -9.44
C GLY A 112 3.09 4.15 -10.94
N ILE A 113 3.87 5.09 -11.48
CA ILE A 113 3.95 5.31 -12.94
C ILE A 113 4.78 4.20 -13.62
N CYS A 114 4.24 3.56 -14.67
CA CYS A 114 4.92 2.47 -15.39
C CYS A 114 6.26 2.90 -15.99
N GLN A 115 6.29 4.08 -16.61
CA GLN A 115 7.47 4.68 -17.23
C GLN A 115 8.63 4.81 -16.23
N LYS A 116 8.36 5.21 -14.98
CA LYS A 116 9.38 5.25 -13.91
C LYS A 116 9.96 3.86 -13.65
N PHE A 117 9.13 2.82 -13.47
CA PHE A 117 9.64 1.44 -13.28
C PHE A 117 10.48 0.93 -14.46
N TRP A 118 10.12 1.28 -15.69
CA TRP A 118 10.88 0.87 -16.89
C TRP A 118 12.21 1.61 -17.03
N GLN A 119 12.29 2.89 -16.65
CA GLN A 119 13.53 3.67 -16.65
C GLN A 119 14.55 3.11 -15.66
N HIS A 120 14.09 2.72 -14.47
CA HIS A 120 14.91 2.21 -13.37
C HIS A 120 15.15 0.68 -13.43
N SER A 121 14.83 0.03 -14.57
CA SER A 121 15.00 -1.42 -14.78
C SER A 121 14.39 -2.27 -13.65
N PHE A 122 13.31 -1.79 -13.02
CA PHE A 122 12.76 -2.36 -11.80
C PHE A 122 12.28 -3.80 -12.04
N PRO A 123 12.53 -4.76 -11.14
CA PRO A 123 12.22 -6.18 -11.39
C PRO A 123 10.72 -6.36 -11.62
N LYS A 124 10.34 -7.06 -12.69
CA LYS A 124 8.91 -7.28 -13.04
C LYS A 124 8.15 -8.03 -11.95
N GLU A 125 8.89 -8.83 -11.19
CA GLU A 125 8.45 -9.61 -10.05
C GLU A 125 8.20 -8.72 -8.81
N LEU A 126 8.68 -7.48 -8.80
CA LEU A 126 8.46 -6.47 -7.76
C LEU A 126 7.56 -5.31 -8.23
N THR A 127 7.41 -5.10 -9.53
CA THR A 127 6.58 -4.03 -10.10
C THR A 127 5.10 -4.25 -9.73
N PRO A 128 4.46 -3.31 -9.00
CA PRO A 128 3.02 -3.36 -8.71
C PRO A 128 2.21 -3.12 -9.98
N ASP A 129 0.88 -3.15 -9.88
CA ASP A 129 0.03 -2.47 -10.87
C ASP A 129 0.55 -1.04 -11.09
N CYS A 130 0.58 -0.58 -12.33
CA CYS A 130 1.15 0.73 -12.64
C CYS A 130 0.30 1.51 -13.65
N TRP A 131 0.35 2.84 -13.56
CA TRP A 131 -0.31 3.74 -14.50
C TRP A 131 0.59 3.99 -15.71
N ASP A 132 0.12 3.64 -16.91
CA ASP A 132 0.79 3.97 -18.16
C ASP A 132 0.30 5.35 -18.61
N GLU A 133 1.08 6.40 -18.35
CA GLU A 133 0.67 7.79 -18.62
C GLU A 133 0.46 8.06 -20.11
N GLU A 134 1.32 7.50 -20.98
CA GLU A 134 1.23 7.66 -22.43
C GLU A 134 -0.05 7.07 -23.01
N LYS A 135 -0.53 5.96 -22.44
CA LYS A 135 -1.70 5.22 -22.92
C LYS A 135 -2.95 5.47 -22.08
N ASN A 136 -2.82 6.16 -20.96
CA ASN A 136 -3.87 6.50 -20.00
C ASN A 136 -4.69 5.26 -19.56
N PHE A 137 -4.00 4.20 -19.13
CA PHE A 137 -4.64 3.02 -18.52
C PHE A 137 -3.77 2.34 -17.45
N LEU A 138 -4.41 1.53 -16.59
CA LEU A 138 -3.74 0.77 -15.55
C LEU A 138 -3.21 -0.55 -16.13
N VAL A 139 -1.90 -0.75 -16.10
CA VAL A 139 -1.26 -2.04 -16.37
C VAL A 139 -1.40 -2.89 -15.12
N GLU A 140 -2.34 -3.84 -15.13
CA GLU A 140 -2.41 -4.89 -14.10
C GLU A 140 -1.18 -5.80 -14.26
N THR A 141 -0.33 -5.90 -13.23
CA THR A 141 0.81 -6.82 -13.25
C THR A 141 0.43 -8.17 -12.63
N SER A 142 1.25 -9.19 -12.92
CA SER A 142 1.06 -10.52 -12.33
C SER A 142 1.42 -10.59 -10.85
N ASN A 143 2.07 -9.56 -10.30
CA ASN A 143 2.29 -9.45 -8.87
C ASN A 143 1.27 -8.46 -8.28
N PRO A 144 0.18 -8.93 -7.65
CA PRO A 144 -0.61 -8.12 -6.72
C PRO A 144 0.18 -7.94 -5.41
N THR A 145 1.41 -7.44 -5.56
CA THR A 145 2.46 -7.09 -4.59
C THR A 145 2.70 -8.03 -3.39
N LEU A 146 3.97 -8.14 -2.99
CA LEU A 146 4.39 -8.86 -1.77
C LEU A 146 3.79 -8.30 -0.45
N PHE A 147 2.98 -7.24 -0.54
CA PHE A 147 2.28 -6.55 0.55
C PHE A 147 0.92 -7.17 0.90
N PHE A 148 0.51 -8.18 0.14
CA PHE A 148 -0.75 -8.89 0.32
C PHE A 148 -0.52 -10.37 0.61
N ASN A 149 -1.46 -10.99 1.33
CA ASN A 149 -1.35 -12.40 1.68
C ASN A 149 -1.30 -13.23 0.38
N ASN A 150 -0.25 -14.05 0.22
CA ASN A 150 0.24 -14.61 -1.06
C ASN A 150 -0.78 -15.41 -1.91
N ASP A 151 -1.98 -15.65 -1.37
CA ASP A 151 -3.09 -16.37 -2.00
C ASP A 151 -3.96 -15.51 -2.94
N PHE A 152 -3.78 -14.17 -2.99
CA PHE A 152 -4.56 -13.30 -3.89
C PHE A 152 -3.89 -13.19 -5.25
N THR A 153 -4.64 -13.46 -6.33
CA THR A 153 -4.08 -13.62 -7.67
C THR A 153 -4.77 -12.71 -8.71
N VAL A 154 -4.21 -12.66 -9.93
CA VAL A 154 -4.89 -12.06 -11.09
C VAL A 154 -6.27 -12.68 -11.34
N LYS A 155 -6.43 -13.99 -11.07
CA LYS A 155 -7.73 -14.67 -11.17
C LYS A 155 -8.72 -14.16 -10.13
N ASP A 156 -8.27 -13.81 -8.92
CA ASP A 156 -9.13 -13.20 -7.90
C ASP A 156 -9.58 -11.81 -8.32
N LYS A 157 -8.73 -10.99 -8.98
CA LYS A 157 -9.16 -9.71 -9.60
C LYS A 157 -10.30 -9.93 -10.59
N GLU A 158 -10.21 -10.93 -11.48
CA GLU A 158 -11.30 -11.24 -12.42
C GLU A 158 -12.59 -11.70 -11.72
N VAL A 159 -12.50 -12.53 -10.67
CA VAL A 159 -13.68 -12.92 -9.87
C VAL A 159 -14.29 -11.71 -9.16
N ILE A 160 -13.47 -10.78 -8.66
CA ILE A 160 -13.94 -9.52 -8.05
C ILE A 160 -14.65 -8.63 -9.08
N LYS A 161 -14.14 -8.52 -10.32
CA LYS A 161 -14.82 -7.78 -11.41
C LYS A 161 -16.23 -8.34 -11.67
N ILE A 162 -16.39 -9.67 -11.65
CA ILE A 162 -17.70 -10.34 -11.80
C ILE A 162 -18.59 -10.08 -10.58
N ALA A 163 -18.11 -10.37 -9.37
CA ALA A 163 -18.86 -10.20 -8.13
C ALA A 163 -19.29 -8.73 -7.89
N PHE A 164 -18.50 -7.77 -8.37
CA PHE A 164 -18.87 -6.35 -8.36
C PHE A 164 -20.05 -6.04 -9.28
N LEU A 165 -20.05 -6.56 -10.52
CA LEU A 165 -21.17 -6.39 -11.45
C LEU A 165 -22.45 -7.09 -10.95
N GLU A 166 -22.32 -8.22 -10.24
CA GLU A 166 -23.43 -8.88 -9.54
C GLU A 166 -23.97 -8.03 -8.39
N TYR A 167 -23.11 -7.51 -7.52
CA TYR A 167 -23.48 -6.57 -6.45
C TYR A 167 -24.21 -5.34 -7.01
N LEU A 168 -23.68 -4.73 -8.08
CA LEU A 168 -24.36 -3.61 -8.73
C LEU A 168 -25.74 -4.02 -9.26
N ASN A 169 -25.90 -5.22 -9.82
CA ASN A 169 -27.19 -5.67 -10.33
C ASN A 169 -28.23 -5.96 -9.23
N THR A 170 -27.81 -6.23 -7.97
CA THR A 170 -28.70 -6.54 -6.84
C THR A 170 -28.92 -5.36 -5.89
N GLU A 171 -27.84 -4.73 -5.39
CA GLU A 171 -27.88 -3.73 -4.32
C GLU A 171 -27.81 -2.27 -4.81
N ALA A 172 -27.25 -2.04 -6.01
CA ALA A 172 -26.84 -0.70 -6.48
C ALA A 172 -27.14 -0.49 -7.99
N LYS A 173 -28.36 -0.86 -8.39
CA LYS A 173 -28.76 -1.09 -9.79
C LYS A 173 -28.71 0.15 -10.68
N GLU A 174 -28.93 1.32 -10.10
CA GLU A 174 -28.81 2.62 -10.75
C GLU A 174 -27.39 2.90 -11.28
N TYR A 175 -26.35 2.33 -10.65
CA TYR A 175 -24.97 2.48 -11.09
C TYR A 175 -24.54 1.46 -12.16
N LEU A 176 -25.26 0.34 -12.32
CA LEU A 176 -24.88 -0.76 -13.21
C LEU A 176 -24.62 -0.30 -14.66
N SER A 177 -25.39 0.65 -15.17
CA SER A 177 -25.25 1.19 -16.53
C SER A 177 -23.93 1.90 -16.78
N SER A 178 -23.31 2.49 -15.74
CA SER A 178 -22.02 3.19 -15.81
C SER A 178 -20.84 2.23 -15.99
N TYR A 179 -20.92 1.04 -15.37
CA TYR A 179 -19.85 0.03 -15.36
C TYR A 179 -20.05 -1.07 -16.40
N LYS A 180 -21.29 -1.36 -16.82
CA LYS A 180 -21.59 -2.40 -17.78
C LYS A 180 -20.91 -2.13 -19.14
N ASN A 181 -20.31 -3.17 -19.71
CA ASN A 181 -19.52 -3.12 -20.96
C ASN A 181 -18.29 -2.18 -20.91
N LYS A 182 -17.77 -1.84 -19.72
CA LYS A 182 -16.49 -1.16 -19.54
C LYS A 182 -15.38 -2.14 -19.21
N THR A 183 -14.15 -1.83 -19.59
CA THR A 183 -12.97 -2.47 -19.01
C THR A 183 -12.84 -2.01 -17.55
N LEU A 184 -12.92 -2.98 -16.63
CA LEU A 184 -12.79 -2.77 -15.20
C LEU A 184 -11.40 -3.21 -14.74
N PHE A 185 -10.85 -2.46 -13.79
CA PHE A 185 -9.55 -2.70 -13.17
C PHE A 185 -9.71 -2.76 -11.65
N VAL A 186 -8.93 -3.61 -10.98
CA VAL A 186 -9.03 -3.81 -9.52
C VAL A 186 -7.70 -3.43 -8.85
N ALA A 187 -7.68 -2.30 -8.13
CA ALA A 187 -6.65 -2.09 -7.11
C ALA A 187 -7.03 -2.81 -5.82
N VAL A 188 -6.02 -3.34 -5.13
CA VAL A 188 -6.13 -3.88 -3.77
C VAL A 188 -5.43 -2.90 -2.83
N ASP A 189 -6.15 -2.44 -1.80
CA ASP A 189 -5.66 -1.48 -0.81
C ASP A 189 -5.28 -2.16 0.52
N ALA A 190 -5.90 -3.30 0.83
CA ALA A 190 -5.59 -4.17 1.96
C ALA A 190 -6.25 -5.53 1.73
N ASN A 191 -5.63 -6.64 2.16
CA ASN A 191 -6.30 -7.94 2.13
C ASN A 191 -5.84 -8.89 3.25
N THR A 192 -6.55 -10.00 3.33
CA THR A 192 -6.16 -11.25 3.99
C THR A 192 -6.58 -12.40 3.07
N GLN A 193 -6.36 -13.66 3.49
CA GLN A 193 -6.85 -14.83 2.76
C GLN A 193 -8.36 -14.78 2.44
N ASN A 194 -9.17 -14.14 3.30
CA ASN A 194 -10.64 -14.15 3.23
C ASN A 194 -11.30 -12.77 3.06
N HIS A 195 -10.56 -11.66 3.20
CA HIS A 195 -11.09 -10.30 3.14
C HIS A 195 -10.26 -9.42 2.23
N MET A 196 -10.89 -8.47 1.56
CA MET A 196 -10.22 -7.50 0.68
C MET A 196 -10.92 -6.15 0.79
N ARG A 197 -10.11 -5.08 0.87
CA ARG A 197 -10.48 -3.69 0.59
C ARG A 197 -9.72 -3.28 -0.66
N GLY A 198 -10.38 -2.60 -1.58
CA GLY A 198 -9.77 -2.15 -2.83
C GLY A 198 -10.66 -1.18 -3.58
N ARG A 199 -10.38 -0.97 -4.87
CA ARG A 199 -11.10 0.00 -5.71
C ARG A 199 -11.38 -0.59 -7.09
N ILE A 200 -12.50 -0.20 -7.70
CA ILE A 200 -12.84 -0.55 -9.07
C ILE A 200 -12.74 0.70 -9.95
N PHE A 201 -11.82 0.68 -10.92
CA PHE A 201 -11.69 1.74 -11.92
C PHE A 201 -12.37 1.33 -13.22
N PHE A 202 -12.99 2.29 -13.91
CA PHE A 202 -13.47 2.13 -15.28
C PHE A 202 -12.53 2.88 -16.23
N GLY A 203 -12.07 2.22 -17.31
CA GLY A 203 -11.08 2.85 -18.21
C GLY A 203 -9.73 3.17 -17.55
N GLY A 204 -9.46 2.57 -16.39
CA GLY A 204 -8.23 2.73 -15.62
C GLY A 204 -8.18 3.97 -14.73
N THR A 205 -8.77 5.09 -15.14
CA THR A 205 -8.52 6.39 -14.50
C THR A 205 -9.05 6.43 -13.06
N GLU A 206 -8.16 6.56 -12.08
CA GLU A 206 -8.55 6.94 -10.72
C GLU A 206 -8.97 8.41 -10.68
N ASN A 207 -10.03 8.70 -9.96
CA ASN A 207 -10.36 10.05 -9.52
C ASN A 207 -10.83 10.02 -8.07
N ARG A 208 -10.94 11.19 -7.43
CA ARG A 208 -11.36 11.30 -6.01
C ARG A 208 -12.79 10.78 -5.73
N SER A 209 -13.56 10.47 -6.78
CA SER A 209 -14.91 9.90 -6.70
C SER A 209 -14.93 8.40 -6.99
N THR A 210 -13.77 7.75 -7.23
CA THR A 210 -13.68 6.29 -7.35
C THR A 210 -14.05 5.67 -6.00
N PRO A 211 -15.14 4.90 -5.91
CA PRO A 211 -15.54 4.29 -4.66
C PRO A 211 -14.60 3.13 -4.31
N PHE A 212 -14.35 2.94 -3.02
CA PHE A 212 -13.75 1.68 -2.57
C PHE A 212 -14.82 0.59 -2.50
N ILE A 213 -14.35 -0.65 -2.54
CA ILE A 213 -15.13 -1.86 -2.37
C ILE A 213 -14.60 -2.65 -1.17
N LEU A 214 -15.50 -3.39 -0.53
CA LEU A 214 -15.14 -4.47 0.38
C LEU A 214 -15.63 -5.80 -0.19
N ALA A 215 -14.76 -6.80 -0.18
CA ALA A 215 -15.07 -8.15 -0.57
C ALA A 215 -14.64 -9.16 0.50
N THR A 216 -15.39 -10.26 0.60
CA THR A 216 -15.11 -11.36 1.51
C THR A 216 -15.35 -12.71 0.83
N LYS A 217 -14.64 -13.77 1.23
CA LYS A 217 -14.84 -15.13 0.71
C LYS A 217 -16.01 -15.81 1.41
N VAL A 218 -17.14 -15.89 0.72
CA VAL A 218 -18.32 -16.66 1.16
C VAL A 218 -18.28 -18.01 0.45
N GLN A 219 -18.22 -19.11 1.21
CA GLN A 219 -18.13 -20.48 0.68
C GLN A 219 -16.94 -20.68 -0.31
N GLY A 220 -15.84 -19.95 -0.10
CA GLY A 220 -14.64 -19.99 -0.94
C GLY A 220 -14.68 -19.11 -2.20
N LEU A 221 -15.80 -18.42 -2.47
CA LEU A 221 -15.94 -17.49 -3.58
C LEU A 221 -15.93 -16.04 -3.06
N TRP A 222 -15.23 -15.15 -3.76
CA TRP A 222 -15.28 -13.72 -3.44
C TRP A 222 -16.66 -13.14 -3.73
N LYS A 223 -17.21 -12.45 -2.74
CA LYS A 223 -18.43 -11.64 -2.86
C LYS A 223 -18.10 -10.21 -2.49
N VAL A 224 -18.47 -9.25 -3.34
CA VAL A 224 -18.50 -7.82 -2.96
C VAL A 224 -19.70 -7.59 -2.04
N VAL A 225 -19.46 -6.98 -0.90
CA VAL A 225 -20.45 -6.78 0.18
C VAL A 225 -20.65 -5.33 0.55
N TYR A 226 -19.81 -4.44 0.03
CA TYR A 226 -19.93 -2.99 0.15
C TYR A 226 -19.29 -2.32 -1.06
N GLN A 227 -19.90 -1.23 -1.53
CA GLN A 227 -19.27 -0.23 -2.38
C GLN A 227 -19.76 1.16 -1.97
N GLY A 228 -18.84 2.11 -1.82
CA GLY A 228 -19.16 3.47 -1.38
C GLY A 228 -18.01 4.45 -1.52
N GLN A 229 -18.31 5.74 -1.42
CA GLN A 229 -17.31 6.81 -1.29
C GLN A 229 -17.02 7.11 0.19
N ASP A 230 -18.04 7.08 1.03
CA ASP A 230 -17.94 7.18 2.48
C ASP A 230 -17.49 5.86 3.11
N GLY A 231 -17.11 5.89 4.40
CA GLY A 231 -16.73 4.70 5.15
C GLY A 231 -17.82 3.62 5.22
N PRO A 232 -17.44 2.35 5.43
CA PRO A 232 -18.39 1.25 5.50
C PRO A 232 -19.16 1.29 6.83
N TYR A 233 -20.42 0.88 6.83
CA TYR A 233 -21.18 0.79 8.08
C TYR A 233 -20.63 -0.32 8.98
N CYS A 234 -20.53 -0.06 10.28
CA CYS A 234 -19.98 -1.05 11.24
C CYS A 234 -20.75 -2.38 11.20
N GLU A 235 -22.07 -2.35 10.98
CA GLU A 235 -22.89 -3.55 10.78
C GLU A 235 -22.37 -4.45 9.63
N THR A 236 -22.01 -3.87 8.47
CA THR A 236 -21.43 -4.63 7.35
C THR A 236 -20.07 -5.24 7.73
N ILE A 237 -19.28 -4.51 8.50
CA ILE A 237 -17.95 -4.95 8.96
C ILE A 237 -18.06 -6.12 9.94
N ASP A 238 -19.04 -6.07 10.85
CA ASP A 238 -19.25 -7.09 11.88
C ASP A 238 -19.91 -8.35 11.30
N ILE A 239 -20.96 -8.22 10.45
CA ILE A 239 -21.63 -9.34 9.77
C ILE A 239 -20.64 -10.24 9.02
N TYR A 240 -19.66 -9.63 8.35
CA TYR A 240 -18.64 -10.35 7.58
C TYR A 240 -17.30 -10.50 8.31
N SER A 241 -17.20 -10.04 9.57
CA SER A 241 -16.01 -10.20 10.43
C SER A 241 -14.71 -9.64 9.82
N PHE A 242 -14.78 -8.47 9.17
CA PHE A 242 -13.61 -7.82 8.57
C PHE A 242 -12.57 -7.44 9.64
N PRO A 243 -11.30 -7.84 9.48
CA PRO A 243 -10.24 -7.49 10.42
C PRO A 243 -9.91 -5.99 10.34
N VAL A 244 -9.46 -5.42 11.45
CA VAL A 244 -9.09 -4.01 11.58
C VAL A 244 -8.01 -3.59 10.58
N ASP A 245 -7.09 -4.49 10.22
CA ASP A 245 -6.01 -4.23 9.26
C ASP A 245 -6.52 -4.04 7.81
N VAL A 246 -7.68 -4.61 7.48
CA VAL A 246 -8.34 -4.41 6.18
C VAL A 246 -9.33 -3.25 6.25
N VAL A 247 -10.02 -3.10 7.38
CA VAL A 247 -10.98 -2.01 7.63
C VAL A 247 -10.73 -1.38 9.01
N PRO A 248 -9.89 -0.32 9.08
CA PRO A 248 -9.50 0.30 10.35
C PRO A 248 -10.54 1.30 10.90
N PHE A 249 -11.56 1.65 10.11
CA PHE A 249 -12.65 2.53 10.53
C PHE A 249 -13.99 2.07 9.97
N CYS A 250 -15.08 2.40 10.66
CA CYS A 250 -16.44 2.22 10.15
C CYS A 250 -17.35 3.36 10.62
N ILE A 251 -18.50 3.53 9.98
CA ILE A 251 -19.52 4.51 10.35
C ILE A 251 -20.56 3.81 11.23
N SER A 252 -20.83 4.33 12.42
CA SER A 252 -21.95 3.82 13.23
C SER A 252 -23.29 4.30 12.68
N PRO A 253 -24.31 3.43 12.59
CA PRO A 253 -25.69 3.85 12.29
C PRO A 253 -26.38 4.56 13.47
N ASP A 254 -25.77 4.60 14.67
CA ASP A 254 -26.37 5.15 15.88
C ASP A 254 -26.77 6.63 15.74
N GLU A 255 -28.03 6.95 16.04
CA GLU A 255 -28.55 8.32 15.89
C GLU A 255 -27.85 9.38 16.75
N LYS A 256 -27.13 8.96 17.80
CA LYS A 256 -26.36 9.86 18.68
C LYS A 256 -25.03 10.31 18.06
N ASN A 257 -24.45 9.50 17.18
CA ASN A 257 -23.13 9.69 16.57
C ASN A 257 -23.24 9.68 15.03
N LYS A 258 -24.36 10.19 14.49
CA LYS A 258 -24.75 10.03 13.08
C LYS A 258 -23.68 10.62 12.14
N GLY A 259 -22.94 9.75 11.46
CA GLY A 259 -21.86 10.12 10.54
C GLY A 259 -20.48 10.25 11.17
N GLU A 260 -20.30 9.91 12.46
CA GLU A 260 -18.96 9.84 13.06
C GLU A 260 -18.22 8.57 12.63
N TYR A 261 -16.95 8.75 12.26
CA TYR A 261 -16.02 7.65 11.97
C TYR A 261 -15.53 7.04 13.28
N ILE A 262 -15.84 5.77 13.51
CA ILE A 262 -15.28 5.00 14.62
C ILE A 262 -13.99 4.34 14.16
N THR A 263 -12.86 4.79 14.72
CA THR A 263 -11.58 4.07 14.64
C THR A 263 -11.71 2.75 15.39
N ARG A 264 -11.40 1.65 14.70
CA ARG A 264 -11.36 0.31 15.27
C ARG A 264 -9.95 0.07 15.81
N TRP A 265 -9.83 -0.36 17.06
CA TRP A 265 -8.55 -0.68 17.70
C TRP A 265 -8.33 -2.19 17.71
N ARG A 266 -7.06 -2.63 17.70
CA ARG A 266 -6.66 -4.03 17.88
C ARG A 266 -6.80 -4.49 19.32
#